data_AF-A0A3S1GG68-F1
#
_entry.id   AF-A0A3S1GG68-F1
#
_cell.length_a   1.000
_cell.length_b   1.000
_cell.length_c   1.000
_cell.angle_alpha   90.00
_cell.angle_beta   90.00
_cell.angle_gamma   90.00
#
_symmetry.space_group_name_H-M   'P 1'
#
loop_
_entity.id
_entity.type
_entity.pdbx_description
1 polymer ?
#
loop_
_entity_poly.entity_id
_entity_poly.type
_entity_poly.pdbx_seq_one_letter_code
_entity_poly.pdbx_strand_id
1 'polypeptide(L)'
;MKHGLLFPGAVVVAAAIGLAMVRGAALAGGAEDYYPKRAWGSLEGGQMNTSLLVFRDLNRNGVYDLVDRPMSRVAVELDKPNGSTIMRLTNVDGFANFRMSVSQRDFEVVDPGHYA
;
A
#
# COMPACT_ATOMS: atom_id res chain seq x y z
N MET A 1 28.84 82.81 -19.98
CA MET A 1 29.71 82.36 -21.10
C MET A 1 30.33 81.02 -20.71
N LYS A 2 30.57 80.15 -21.71
CA LYS A 2 30.81 78.69 -21.69
C LYS A 2 31.84 78.10 -20.67
N HIS A 3 31.80 76.75 -20.65
CA HIS A 3 32.79 75.74 -20.23
C HIS A 3 32.64 75.29 -18.75
N GLY A 4 32.44 74.03 -18.36
CA GLY A 4 32.55 72.72 -19.00
C GLY A 4 33.53 71.86 -18.20
N LEU A 5 33.07 70.82 -17.50
CA LEU A 5 33.89 69.63 -17.19
C LEU A 5 33.02 68.44 -16.73
N LEU A 6 33.26 67.30 -17.37
CA LEU A 6 32.65 66.00 -17.16
C LEU A 6 33.38 65.24 -16.05
N PHE A 7 32.65 64.47 -15.24
CA PHE A 7 33.06 63.12 -14.82
C PHE A 7 31.80 62.23 -14.76
N PRO A 8 31.70 61.16 -15.58
CA PRO A 8 30.63 60.19 -15.53
C PRO A 8 30.98 59.06 -14.54
N GLY A 9 29.98 58.49 -13.88
CA GLY A 9 30.22 57.41 -12.92
C GLY A 9 28.94 56.80 -12.36
N ALA A 10 28.19 56.15 -13.25
CA ALA A 10 27.15 55.12 -13.07
C ALA A 10 26.47 54.92 -11.69
N VAL A 11 25.17 55.19 -11.72
CA VAL A 11 24.06 54.52 -11.00
C VAL A 11 24.26 53.00 -10.93
N VAL A 12 24.06 52.39 -9.76
CA VAL A 12 23.19 51.21 -9.60
C VAL A 12 22.55 51.24 -8.21
N VAL A 13 21.25 51.51 -8.19
CA VAL A 13 20.36 51.25 -7.04
C VAL A 13 20.13 49.74 -6.98
N ALA A 14 20.45 49.12 -5.85
CA ALA A 14 20.02 47.75 -5.56
C ALA A 14 19.42 47.72 -4.15
N ALA A 15 18.11 47.95 -4.09
CA ALA A 15 17.30 47.59 -2.94
C ALA A 15 17.27 46.05 -2.84
N ALA A 16 18.04 45.50 -1.91
CA ALA A 16 17.93 44.08 -1.55
C ALA A 16 17.24 44.00 -0.18
N ILE A 17 15.94 43.78 -0.25
CA ILE A 17 15.07 43.42 0.86
C ILE A 17 15.67 42.20 1.54
N GLY A 18 16.10 42.34 2.79
CA GLY A 18 16.50 41.23 3.64
C GLY A 18 15.27 40.40 4.00
N LEU A 19 14.81 39.56 3.09
CA LEU A 19 13.81 38.55 3.39
C LEU A 19 14.53 37.41 4.11
N ALA A 20 14.45 37.43 5.44
CA ALA A 20 14.90 36.32 6.28
C ALA A 20 14.22 35.03 5.77
N MET A 21 15.01 34.15 5.16
CA MET A 21 14.58 32.79 4.83
C MET A 21 14.42 32.04 6.14
N VAL A 22 13.29 32.22 6.81
CA VAL A 22 12.81 31.25 7.80
C VAL A 22 12.43 30.02 6.98
N ARG A 23 13.43 29.18 6.70
CA ARG A 23 13.18 27.80 6.30
C ARG A 23 12.53 27.13 7.50
N GLY A 24 11.20 27.19 7.56
CA GLY A 24 10.45 26.26 8.40
C GLY A 24 10.87 24.87 7.94
N ALA A 25 11.68 24.18 8.73
CA ALA A 25 11.85 22.76 8.56
C ALA A 25 10.44 22.18 8.62
N ALA A 26 9.98 21.55 7.54
CA ALA A 26 8.78 20.76 7.59
C ALA A 26 9.06 19.64 8.60
N LEU A 27 8.61 19.82 9.84
CA LEU A 27 8.66 18.78 10.84
C LEU A 27 7.68 17.71 10.34
N ALA A 28 8.19 16.50 10.08
CA ALA A 28 7.33 15.36 9.89
C ALA A 28 6.45 15.23 11.14
N GLY A 29 5.15 14.99 10.97
CA GLY A 29 4.25 14.74 12.08
C GLY A 29 4.72 13.57 12.93
N GLY A 30 4.22 13.49 14.16
CA GLY A 30 4.39 12.31 15.00
C GLY A 30 3.73 11.09 14.36
N ALA A 31 4.10 9.89 14.79
CA ALA A 31 3.45 8.67 14.29
C ALA A 31 1.93 8.70 14.52
N GLU A 32 1.48 9.31 15.62
CA GLU A 32 0.09 9.56 15.93
C GLU A 32 -0.66 10.45 14.92
N ASP A 33 0.04 11.36 14.22
CA ASP A 33 -0.56 12.23 13.20
C ASP A 33 -0.89 11.45 11.92
N TYR A 34 -0.15 10.36 11.67
CA TYR A 34 -0.32 9.49 10.50
C TYR A 34 -1.07 8.19 10.82
N TYR A 35 -0.99 7.71 12.06
CA TYR A 35 -1.51 6.42 12.51
C TYR A 35 -2.34 6.58 13.79
N PRO A 36 -3.54 7.18 13.72
CA PRO A 36 -4.39 7.31 14.90
C PRO A 36 -4.71 5.93 15.50
N LYS A 37 -4.57 5.82 16.83
CA LYS A 37 -4.92 4.58 17.55
C LYS A 37 -6.37 4.24 17.30
N ARG A 38 -6.60 3.14 16.61
CA ARG A 38 -7.95 2.68 16.26
C ARG A 38 -8.62 2.09 17.49
N ALA A 39 -9.80 2.62 17.84
CA ALA A 39 -10.70 1.95 18.78
C ALA A 39 -11.40 0.81 18.02
N TRP A 40 -11.03 -0.43 18.34
CA TRP A 40 -11.71 -1.61 17.79
C TRP A 40 -13.05 -1.77 18.51
N GLY A 41 -14.16 -1.79 17.76
CA GLY A 41 -15.47 -2.15 18.29
C GLY A 41 -15.53 -3.63 18.70
N SER A 42 -16.65 -4.07 19.27
CA SER A 42 -16.91 -5.50 19.46
C SER A 42 -16.81 -6.24 18.12
N LEU A 43 -16.41 -7.51 18.15
CA LEU A 43 -16.37 -8.40 16.99
C LEU A 43 -17.76 -8.55 16.38
N GLU A 44 -18.12 -7.65 15.45
CA GLU A 44 -19.36 -7.71 14.67
C GLU A 44 -19.20 -8.69 13.51
N GLY A 45 -18.93 -9.94 13.85
CA GLY A 45 -18.95 -11.03 12.90
C GLY A 45 -17.82 -11.06 11.85
N GLY A 46 -16.84 -10.15 11.99
CA GLY A 46 -15.54 -10.10 11.31
C GLY A 46 -15.50 -10.83 9.97
N GLN A 47 -15.85 -10.13 8.89
CA GLN A 47 -15.68 -10.65 7.54
C GLN A 47 -14.27 -10.34 7.03
N MET A 48 -13.65 -11.30 6.35
CA MET A 48 -12.37 -11.14 5.68
C MET A 48 -12.40 -11.87 4.33
N ASN A 49 -11.37 -11.65 3.52
CA ASN A 49 -11.16 -12.39 2.29
C ASN A 49 -9.78 -13.06 2.34
N THR A 50 -9.77 -14.38 2.38
CA THR A 50 -8.54 -15.17 2.30
C THR A 50 -8.16 -15.31 0.85
N SER A 51 -7.00 -14.76 0.48
CA SER A 51 -6.52 -14.71 -0.90
C SER A 51 -5.27 -15.59 -1.04
N LEU A 52 -5.25 -16.49 -2.02
CA LEU A 52 -4.12 -17.35 -2.33
C LEU A 52 -3.54 -16.95 -3.68
N LEU A 53 -2.26 -16.57 -3.71
CA LEU A 53 -1.54 -16.27 -4.95
C LEU A 53 -1.01 -17.55 -5.57
N VAL A 54 -1.31 -17.75 -6.85
CA VAL A 54 -0.69 -18.76 -7.69
C VAL A 54 0.23 -18.07 -8.68
N PHE A 55 1.49 -18.49 -8.71
CA PHE A 55 2.51 -17.92 -9.57
C PHE A 55 3.30 -19.01 -10.30
N ARG A 56 3.88 -18.63 -11.42
CA ARG A 56 4.86 -19.43 -12.15
C ARG A 56 6.23 -19.10 -11.62
N ASP A 57 6.81 -20.06 -10.91
CA ASP A 57 8.21 -20.06 -10.50
C ASP A 57 9.11 -20.25 -11.74
N LEU A 58 9.71 -19.16 -12.22
CA LEU A 58 10.50 -19.18 -13.45
C LEU A 58 11.94 -19.64 -13.24
N ASN A 59 12.49 -19.39 -12.05
CA ASN A 59 13.87 -19.74 -11.73
C ASN A 59 14.00 -21.08 -10.97
N ARG A 60 12.88 -21.69 -10.59
CA ARG A 60 12.72 -22.99 -9.92
C ARG A 60 13.29 -23.03 -8.50
N ASN A 61 13.14 -21.94 -7.76
CA ASN A 61 13.62 -21.84 -6.37
C ASN A 61 12.53 -22.13 -5.31
N GLY A 62 11.26 -22.24 -5.70
CA GLY A 62 10.12 -22.45 -4.81
C GLY A 62 9.69 -21.23 -3.99
N VAL A 63 10.24 -20.04 -4.27
CA VAL A 63 10.00 -18.80 -3.54
C VAL A 63 9.44 -17.76 -4.50
N TYR A 64 8.31 -17.15 -4.15
CA TYR A 64 7.78 -16.05 -4.93
C TYR A 64 8.72 -14.85 -4.89
N ASP A 65 9.24 -14.45 -6.05
CA ASP A 65 10.12 -13.29 -6.18
C ASP A 65 9.80 -12.39 -7.39
N LEU A 66 10.60 -11.34 -7.59
CA LEU A 66 10.36 -10.31 -8.61
C LEU A 66 10.40 -10.83 -10.05
N VAL A 67 11.02 -11.99 -10.32
CA VAL A 67 11.02 -12.54 -11.68
C VAL A 67 9.78 -13.38 -11.99
N ASP A 68 9.01 -13.77 -10.98
CA ASP A 68 7.85 -14.64 -11.13
C ASP A 68 6.61 -13.92 -11.67
N ARG A 69 5.70 -14.72 -12.23
CA ARG A 69 4.47 -14.20 -12.87
C ARG A 69 3.22 -14.79 -12.26
N PRO A 70 2.19 -13.98 -11.95
CA PRO A 70 0.91 -14.50 -11.51
C PRO A 70 0.25 -15.36 -12.61
N MET A 71 -0.53 -16.35 -12.20
CA MET A 71 -1.20 -17.28 -13.11
C MET A 71 -2.72 -17.15 -12.99
N SER A 72 -3.36 -16.71 -14.06
CA SER A 72 -4.83 -16.62 -14.13
C SER A 72 -5.49 -17.95 -14.53
N ARG A 73 -6.76 -18.12 -14.14
CA ARG A 73 -7.60 -19.28 -14.47
C ARG A 73 -7.04 -20.63 -13.99
N VAL A 74 -6.22 -20.63 -12.94
CA VAL A 74 -5.79 -21.84 -12.25
C VAL A 74 -6.87 -22.23 -11.24
N ALA A 75 -7.27 -23.50 -11.23
CA ALA A 75 -8.20 -24.02 -10.24
C ALA A 75 -7.50 -24.22 -8.90
N VAL A 76 -8.06 -23.62 -7.85
CA VAL A 76 -7.66 -23.81 -6.46
C VAL A 76 -8.84 -24.41 -5.72
N GLU A 77 -8.61 -25.55 -5.09
CA GLU A 77 -9.60 -26.27 -4.29
C GLU A 77 -9.33 -26.06 -2.80
N LEU A 78 -10.39 -25.74 -2.06
CA LEU A 78 -10.39 -25.61 -0.61
C LEU A 78 -11.16 -26.79 -0.02
N ASP A 79 -10.47 -27.62 0.76
CA ASP A 79 -11.09 -28.68 1.55
C ASP A 79 -11.73 -28.12 2.83
N LYS A 80 -12.92 -28.61 3.16
CA LYS A 80 -13.62 -28.28 4.41
C LYS A 80 -13.57 -29.44 5.41
N PRO A 81 -13.67 -29.16 6.73
CA PRO A 81 -13.68 -30.20 7.76
C PRO A 81 -14.80 -31.24 7.60
N ASN A 82 -15.90 -30.89 6.93
CA ASN A 82 -17.01 -31.80 6.65
C ASN A 82 -16.78 -32.70 5.39
N GLY A 83 -15.60 -32.66 4.79
CA GLY A 83 -15.24 -33.42 3.60
C GLY A 83 -15.73 -32.85 2.27
N SER A 84 -16.46 -31.72 2.28
CA SER A 84 -16.83 -31.01 1.04
C SER A 84 -15.68 -30.15 0.53
N THR A 85 -15.68 -29.85 -0.77
CA THR A 85 -14.66 -29.00 -1.40
C THR A 85 -15.29 -27.79 -2.08
N ILE A 86 -14.52 -26.70 -2.18
CA ILE A 86 -14.91 -25.49 -2.89
C ILE A 86 -13.80 -25.10 -3.86
N MET A 87 -14.15 -24.98 -5.15
CA MET A 87 -13.22 -24.55 -6.18
C MET A 87 -13.38 -23.05 -6.51
N ARG A 88 -12.25 -22.38 -6.71
CA ARG A 88 -12.15 -21.03 -7.28
C ARG A 88 -11.10 -20.99 -8.37
N LEU A 89 -11.38 -20.25 -9.44
CA LEU A 89 -10.38 -19.91 -10.44
C LEU A 89 -9.63 -18.64 -10.01
N THR A 90 -8.32 -18.61 -10.23
CA THR A 90 -7.53 -17.40 -10.01
C THR A 90 -7.93 -16.29 -10.98
N ASN A 91 -7.93 -15.05 -10.50
CA ASN A 91 -8.18 -13.85 -11.31
C ASN A 91 -6.95 -13.49 -12.18
N VAL A 92 -7.00 -12.33 -12.86
CA VAL A 92 -5.89 -11.87 -13.73
C VAL A 92 -4.58 -11.65 -12.97
N ASP A 93 -4.67 -11.27 -11.69
CA ASP A 93 -3.53 -11.03 -10.81
C ASP A 93 -3.07 -12.31 -10.08
N GLY A 94 -3.62 -13.47 -10.43
CA GLY A 94 -3.21 -14.77 -9.90
C GLY A 94 -3.82 -15.16 -8.56
N PHE A 95 -4.82 -14.42 -8.07
CA PHE A 95 -5.44 -14.69 -6.76
C PHE A 95 -6.71 -15.52 -6.87
N ALA A 96 -6.77 -16.62 -6.11
CA ALA A 96 -8.01 -17.30 -5.74
C ALA A 96 -8.51 -16.73 -4.41
N ASN A 97 -9.80 -16.38 -4.35
CA ASN A 97 -10.38 -15.62 -3.24
C ASN A 97 -11.51 -16.40 -2.57
N PHE A 98 -11.44 -16.51 -1.25
CA PHE A 98 -12.42 -17.20 -0.41
C PHE A 98 -12.91 -16.27 0.68
N ARG A 99 -14.23 -16.12 0.82
CA ARG A 99 -14.77 -15.26 1.86
C ARG A 99 -14.69 -15.98 3.19
N MET A 100 -14.33 -15.22 4.21
CA MET A 100 -14.18 -15.68 5.57
C MET A 100 -15.12 -14.92 6.49
N SER A 101 -15.75 -15.63 7.42
CA SER A 101 -16.47 -14.99 8.53
C SER A 101 -16.50 -15.91 9.73
N VAL A 102 -16.38 -15.31 10.92
CA VAL A 102 -16.57 -16.03 12.19
C VAL A 102 -18.04 -16.15 12.61
N SER A 103 -18.95 -15.46 11.93
CA SER A 103 -20.39 -15.42 12.25
C SER A 103 -21.30 -15.91 11.13
N GLN A 104 -20.95 -15.62 9.87
CA GLN A 104 -21.74 -15.99 8.69
C GLN A 104 -21.32 -17.38 8.20
N ARG A 105 -22.13 -18.38 8.55
CA ARG A 105 -21.83 -19.80 8.31
C ARG A 105 -22.01 -20.26 6.86
N ASP A 106 -22.58 -19.42 6.01
CA ASP A 106 -22.71 -19.63 4.56
C ASP A 106 -21.43 -19.26 3.77
N PHE A 107 -20.39 -18.79 4.45
CA PHE A 107 -19.11 -18.42 3.82
C PHE A 107 -18.21 -19.65 3.60
N GLU A 108 -17.16 -19.47 2.80
CA GLU A 108 -16.25 -20.55 2.45
C GLU A 108 -15.33 -20.94 3.63
N VAL A 109 -14.82 -19.95 4.37
CA VAL A 109 -13.92 -20.17 5.52
C VAL A 109 -14.61 -19.69 6.80
N VAL A 110 -15.10 -20.62 7.61
CA VAL A 110 -15.91 -20.31 8.80
C VAL A 110 -15.44 -21.01 10.08
N ASP A 111 -14.62 -22.05 9.93
CA ASP A 111 -14.11 -22.84 11.02
C ASP A 111 -12.60 -22.63 11.16
N PRO A 112 -12.05 -22.68 12.39
CA PRO A 112 -10.61 -22.62 12.59
C PRO A 112 -9.94 -23.87 11.98
N GLY A 113 -8.74 -23.68 11.44
CA GLY A 113 -7.90 -24.80 11.01
C GLY A 113 -7.43 -25.64 12.20
N HIS A 114 -7.30 -26.95 11.99
CA HIS A 114 -6.65 -27.85 12.93
C HIS A 114 -5.20 -28.08 12.47
N TYR A 115 -4.24 -27.71 13.31
CA TYR A 115 -2.83 -28.03 13.11
C TYR A 115 -2.50 -29.22 14.01
N ALA A 116 -2.00 -30.31 13.41
CA ALA A 116 -1.49 -31.48 14.12
C ALA A 116 0.02 -31.37 14.33
#